data_AF-A0AA42YLX9-F1
#
_entry.id   AF-A0AA42YLX9-F1
#
_cell.length_a   1.000
_cell.length_b   1.000
_cell.length_c   1.000
_cell.angle_alpha   90.00
_cell.angle_beta   90.00
_cell.angle_gamma   90.00
#
_symmetry.space_group_name_H-M   'P 1'
#
loop_
_entity.id
_entity.type
_entity.pdbx_description
1 polymer ?
#
loop_
_entity_poly.entity_id
_entity_poly.type
_entity_poly.pdbx_seq_one_letter_code
_entity_poly.pdbx_strand_id
1 'polypeptide(L)'
;MEENVIKELDTLKGMLNNWKRGFLSWASPDGDNEYVLLEFTEEIHQQLHPYVTRLLETEHLSQSEAQEFMNYCYSQVEDLRDQLNNVETNESKKEV
;
A
#
# COMPACT_ATOMS: atom_id res chain seq x y z
N MET A 1 -8.29 1.57 21.12
CA MET A 1 -7.47 2.66 20.55
C MET A 1 -7.96 4.05 20.97
N GLU A 2 -7.03 4.97 21.26
CA GLU A 2 -7.33 6.40 21.51
C GLU A 2 -7.76 7.12 20.21
N GLU A 3 -8.56 8.19 20.31
CA GLU A 3 -9.14 8.88 19.14
C GLU A 3 -8.09 9.54 18.23
N ASN A 4 -7.05 10.12 18.81
CA ASN A 4 -5.88 10.66 18.10
C ASN A 4 -5.15 9.57 17.29
N VAL A 5 -4.97 8.38 17.88
CA VAL A 5 -4.31 7.25 17.20
C VAL A 5 -5.16 6.77 16.03
N ILE A 6 -6.49 6.70 16.18
CA ILE A 6 -7.39 6.36 15.06
C ILE A 6 -7.24 7.35 13.90
N LYS A 7 -7.28 8.66 14.19
CA LYS A 7 -7.13 9.73 13.18
C LYS A 7 -5.78 9.65 12.47
N GLU A 8 -4.74 9.31 13.21
CA GLU A 8 -3.39 9.15 12.68
C GLU A 8 -3.31 7.94 11.73
N LEU A 9 -3.83 6.78 12.14
CA LEU A 9 -3.90 5.60 11.28
C LEU A 9 -4.71 5.89 10.00
N ASP A 10 -5.85 6.58 10.10
CA ASP A 10 -6.63 6.95 8.92
C ASP A 10 -5.88 7.91 7.99
N THR A 11 -5.08 8.82 8.56
CA THR A 11 -4.19 9.69 7.77
C THR A 11 -3.15 8.87 7.01
N LEU A 12 -2.53 7.89 7.66
CA LEU A 12 -1.56 6.98 7.03
C LEU A 12 -2.20 6.14 5.93
N LYS A 13 -3.43 5.65 6.11
CA LYS A 13 -4.19 4.98 5.02
C LYS A 13 -4.39 5.91 3.83
N GLY A 14 -4.72 7.18 4.08
CA GLY A 14 -4.84 8.20 3.04
C GLY A 14 -3.53 8.40 2.28
N MET A 15 -2.41 8.52 2.99
CA MET A 15 -1.08 8.66 2.39
C MET A 15 -0.69 7.44 1.55
N LEU A 16 -0.91 6.23 2.07
CA LEU A 16 -0.63 4.99 1.35
C LEU A 16 -1.44 4.89 0.04
N ASN A 17 -2.72 5.25 0.07
CA ASN A 17 -3.55 5.29 -1.13
C ASN A 17 -3.07 6.35 -2.14
N ASN A 18 -2.52 7.47 -1.67
CA ASN A 18 -1.91 8.46 -2.55
C ASN A 18 -0.64 7.94 -3.20
N TRP A 19 0.24 7.27 -2.44
CA TRP A 19 1.44 6.62 -2.97
C TRP A 19 1.09 5.56 -4.00
N LYS A 20 0.13 4.68 -3.69
CA LYS A 20 -0.35 3.65 -4.62
C LYS A 20 -0.78 4.25 -5.97
N ARG A 21 -1.51 5.37 -5.96
CA ARG A 21 -1.88 6.08 -7.20
C ARG A 21 -0.66 6.61 -7.96
N GLY A 22 0.37 7.06 -7.26
CA GLY A 22 1.66 7.42 -7.86
C GLY A 22 2.33 6.22 -8.53
N PHE A 23 2.42 5.09 -7.83
CA PHE A 23 3.00 3.86 -8.38
C PHE A 23 2.21 3.32 -9.57
N LEU A 24 0.88 3.40 -9.56
CA LEU A 24 0.06 3.00 -10.71
C LEU A 24 0.41 3.80 -11.98
N SER A 25 0.86 5.05 -11.85
CA SER A 25 1.30 5.85 -12.99
C SER A 25 2.59 5.36 -13.65
N TRP A 26 3.31 4.44 -12.99
CA TRP A 26 4.51 3.80 -13.53
C TRP A 26 4.19 2.56 -14.35
N ALA A 27 2.92 2.16 -14.44
CA ALA A 27 2.50 0.99 -15.18
C ALA A 27 2.93 1.07 -16.65
N SER A 28 3.67 0.06 -17.09
CA SER A 28 3.96 -0.22 -18.48
C SER A 28 2.81 -1.01 -19.11
N PRO A 29 2.27 -0.58 -20.26
CA PRO A 29 1.23 -1.33 -20.97
C PRO A 29 1.77 -2.63 -21.58
N ASP A 30 3.09 -2.72 -21.80
CA ASP A 30 3.77 -3.88 -22.37
C ASP A 30 4.04 -5.00 -21.34
N GLY A 31 3.63 -4.79 -20.09
CA GLY A 31 3.89 -5.69 -18.97
C GLY A 31 5.20 -5.36 -18.23
N ASP A 32 5.71 -6.36 -17.50
CA ASP A 32 6.91 -6.26 -16.63
C ASP A 32 6.74 -5.28 -15.46
N ASN A 33 5.53 -5.19 -14.90
CA ASN A 33 5.20 -4.28 -13.80
C ASN A 33 5.59 -4.80 -12.40
N GLU A 34 6.30 -5.92 -12.30
CA GLU A 34 6.65 -6.53 -11.00
C GLU A 34 7.55 -5.62 -10.15
N TYR A 35 8.41 -4.81 -10.78
CA TYR A 35 9.21 -3.81 -10.07
C TYR A 35 8.35 -2.76 -9.37
N VAL A 36 7.19 -2.39 -9.94
CA VAL A 36 6.27 -1.41 -9.32
C VAL A 36 5.75 -1.95 -7.99
N LEU A 37 5.44 -3.25 -7.94
CA LEU A 37 5.01 -3.93 -6.72
C LEU A 37 6.14 -4.03 -5.69
N LEU A 38 7.36 -4.31 -6.14
CA LEU A 38 8.55 -4.38 -5.29
C LEU A 38 8.80 -3.02 -4.62
N GLU A 39 8.86 -1.95 -5.41
CA GLU A 39 9.11 -0.59 -4.91
C GLU A 39 8.01 -0.13 -3.96
N PHE A 40 6.73 -0.40 -4.28
CA PHE A 40 5.62 -0.05 -3.39
C PHE A 40 5.66 -0.83 -2.07
N THR A 41 6.04 -2.11 -2.10
CA THR A 41 6.21 -2.92 -0.90
C THR A 41 7.36 -2.40 -0.03
N GLU A 42 8.47 -1.99 -0.65
CA GLU A 42 9.61 -1.43 0.04
C GLU A 42 9.26 -0.09 0.72
N GLU A 43 8.48 0.78 0.07
CA GLU A 43 7.99 2.01 0.71
C GLU A 43 7.11 1.74 1.94
N ILE A 44 6.23 0.73 1.89
CA ILE A 44 5.46 0.30 3.08
C ILE A 44 6.41 -0.14 4.20
N HIS A 45 7.43 -0.94 3.87
CA HIS A 45 8.38 -1.45 4.83
C HIS A 45 9.26 -0.34 5.43
N GLN A 46 9.72 0.61 4.63
CA GLN A 46 10.61 1.68 5.09
C GLN A 46 9.86 2.79 5.85
N GLN A 47 8.63 3.10 5.45
CA GLN A 47 7.90 4.26 5.99
C GLN A 47 6.86 3.86 7.04
N LEU A 48 6.05 2.83 6.78
CA LEU A 48 4.92 2.48 7.64
C LEU A 48 5.28 1.49 8.75
N HIS A 49 6.11 0.48 8.44
CA HIS A 49 6.48 -0.52 9.43
C HIS A 49 7.13 0.09 10.68
N PRO A 50 8.15 0.97 10.60
CA PRO A 50 8.77 1.55 11.79
C PRO A 50 7.79 2.41 12.60
N TYR A 51 6.85 3.07 11.92
CA TYR A 51 5.82 3.88 12.54
C TYR A 51 4.87 3.04 13.40
N VAL A 52 4.35 1.96 12.82
CA VAL A 52 3.43 1.04 13.50
C VAL A 52 4.14 0.29 14.62
N THR A 53 5.39 -0.12 14.41
CA THR A 53 6.22 -0.71 15.47
C THR A 53 6.35 0.25 16.65
N ARG A 54 6.62 1.53 16.41
CA ARG A 54 6.74 2.51 17.49
C ARG A 54 5.43 2.67 18.27
N LEU A 55 4.29 2.75 17.59
CA LEU A 55 2.97 2.83 18.25
C LEU A 55 2.65 1.59 19.09
N LEU A 56 3.11 0.41 18.66
CA LEU A 56 3.01 -0.82 19.43
C LEU A 56 3.92 -0.80 20.67
N GLU A 57 5.19 -0.41 20.50
CA GLU A 57 6.18 -0.35 21.58
C GLU A 57 5.80 0.67 22.67
N THR A 58 5.12 1.75 22.30
CA THR A 58 4.62 2.77 23.25
C THR A 58 3.19 2.49 23.71
N GLU A 59 2.66 1.28 23.48
CA GLU A 59 1.35 0.82 23.95
C GLU A 59 0.13 1.61 23.43
N HIS A 60 0.29 2.39 22.34
CA HIS A 60 -0.82 3.06 21.66
C HIS A 60 -1.64 2.10 20.78
N LEU A 61 -1.01 0.99 20.36
CA LEU A 61 -1.66 -0.12 19.68
C LEU A 61 -1.42 -1.41 20.48
N SER A 62 -2.42 -2.27 20.50
CA SER A 62 -2.25 -3.69 20.79
C SER A 62 -1.57 -4.40 19.62
N GLN A 63 -1.02 -5.58 19.88
CA GLN A 63 -0.43 -6.43 18.83
C GLN A 63 -1.45 -6.76 17.72
N SER A 64 -2.71 -6.99 18.07
CA SER A 64 -3.76 -7.26 17.08
C SER A 64 -4.08 -6.03 16.23
N GLU A 65 -4.15 -4.83 16.82
CA GLU A 65 -4.40 -3.59 16.08
C GLU A 65 -3.23 -3.26 15.13
N ALA A 66 -1.98 -3.45 15.58
CA ALA A 66 -0.80 -3.27 14.75
C ALA A 66 -0.77 -4.28 13.58
N GLN A 67 -1.07 -5.55 13.85
CA GLN A 67 -1.15 -6.59 12.81
C GLN A 67 -2.26 -6.29 11.80
N GLU A 68 -3.44 -5.88 12.26
CA GLU A 68 -4.56 -5.51 11.40
C GLU A 68 -4.18 -4.35 10.47
N PHE A 69 -3.52 -3.32 11.00
CA PHE A 69 -3.08 -2.19 10.20
C PHE A 69 -2.01 -2.59 9.17
N MET A 70 -1.04 -3.41 9.54
CA MET A 70 -0.03 -3.89 8.59
C MET A 70 -0.65 -4.80 7.52
N ASN A 71 -1.61 -5.65 7.88
CA ASN A 71 -2.35 -6.46 6.93
C ASN A 71 -3.11 -5.59 5.92
N TYR A 72 -3.71 -4.49 6.38
CA TYR A 72 -4.32 -3.50 5.49
C TYR A 72 -3.27 -2.90 4.53
N CYS A 73 -2.08 -2.55 5.01
CA CYS A 73 -1.05 -1.97 4.16
C CYS A 73 -0.62 -2.94 3.06
N TYR A 74 -0.35 -4.20 3.41
CA TYR A 74 0.05 -5.22 2.42
C TYR A 74 -1.09 -5.63 1.48
N SER A 75 -2.36 -5.57 1.91
CA SER A 75 -3.47 -5.79 0.98
C SER A 75 -3.56 -4.73 -0.13
N GLN A 76 -2.98 -3.54 0.09
CA GLN A 76 -2.87 -2.52 -0.96
C GLN A 76 -1.87 -2.90 -2.06
N VAL A 77 -0.90 -3.78 -1.78
CA VAL A 77 0.02 -4.30 -2.80
C VAL A 77 -0.73 -5.26 -3.74
N GLU A 78 -1.59 -6.10 -3.18
CA GLU A 78 -2.45 -6.99 -3.97
C GLU A 78 -3.46 -6.20 -4.81
N ASP A 79 -4.08 -5.18 -4.23
CA ASP A 79 -4.98 -4.27 -4.97
C ASP A 79 -4.23 -3.52 -6.10
N LEU A 80 -2.97 -3.13 -5.89
CA LEU A 80 -2.13 -2.54 -6.95
C LEU A 80 -1.83 -3.56 -8.05
N ARG A 81 -1.52 -4.82 -7.71
CA ARG A 81 -1.28 -5.90 -8.68
C ARG A 81 -2.51 -6.08 -9.59
N ASP A 82 -3.70 -6.13 -9.01
CA ASP A 82 -4.94 -6.26 -9.77
C ASP A 82 -5.15 -5.06 -10.72
N GLN A 83 -4.82 -3.85 -10.27
CA GLN A 83 -4.91 -2.65 -11.12
C GLN A 83 -3.89 -2.66 -12.26
N LEU A 84 -2.66 -3.11 -12.03
CA LEU A 84 -1.62 -3.23 -13.07
C LEU A 84 -2.02 -4.24 -14.14
N ASN A 85 -2.52 -5.42 -13.74
CA ASN A 85 -3.05 -6.43 -14.66
C ASN A 85 -4.19 -5.89 -15.55
N ASN A 86 -5.03 -5.01 -15.01
CA ASN A 86 -6.10 -4.35 -15.77
C ASN A 86 -5.57 -3.33 -16.78
N VAL A 87 -4.41 -2.70 -16.53
CA VAL A 87 -3.77 -1.78 -17.48
C VAL A 87 -3.21 -2.55 -18.67
N GLU A 88 -2.44 -3.61 -18.41
CA GLU A 88 -1.85 -4.49 -19.44
C GLU A 88 -2.91 -5.08 -20.39
N THR A 89 -4.02 -5.55 -19.81
CA THR A 89 -5.10 -6.21 -20.58
C THR A 89 -5.98 -5.23 -21.36
N ASN A 90 -6.07 -3.96 -20.98
CA ASN A 90 -6.88 -2.96 -21.68
C ASN A 90 -6.16 -2.35 -22.88
N GLU A 91 -4.85 -2.15 -22.81
CA GLU A 91 -4.07 -1.65 -23.97
C GLU A 91 -3.93 -2.74 -25.04
N SER A 92 -3.74 -4.00 -24.63
CA SER A 92 -3.75 -5.17 -25.54
C SER A 92 -5.04 -5.29 -26.39
N LYS A 93 -6.17 -4.72 -25.94
CA LYS A 93 -7.46 -4.75 -26.66
C LYS A 93 -7.65 -3.58 -27.62
N LYS A 94 -6.86 -2.51 -27.53
CA LYS A 94 -6.96 -1.34 -28.40
C LYS A 94 -6.17 -1.48 -29.70
N GLU A 95 -5.25 -2.43 -29.77
CA GLU A 95 -4.42 -2.70 -30.95
C GLU A 95 -5.06 -3.65 -31.98
N VAL A 96 -6.37 -3.94 -31.87
CA VAL A 96 -7.11 -4.86 -32.77
C VAL A 96 -8.15 -4.12 -33.62
#